data_AF-A0A7J4G1J7-F1
#
_entry.id   AF-A0A7J4G1J7-F1
#
_cell.length_a   1.000
_cell.length_b   1.000
_cell.length_c   1.000
_cell.angle_alpha   90.00
_cell.angle_beta   90.00
_cell.angle_gamma   90.00
#
_symmetry.space_group_name_H-M   'P 1'
#
loop_
_entity.id
_entity.type
_entity.pdbx_description
1 polymer ?
#
loop_
_entity_poly.entity_id
_entity_poly.type
_entity_poly.pdbx_seq_one_letter_code
_entity_poly.pdbx_strand_id
1 'polypeptide(L)' 'MSIEEKILEIIACKQVISLQDLEKEIKLDKTTLRSIIGRLSRNGYVCISNLLSPNIIAITVKGKNSIDNYGDE' A
#
# COMPACT_ATOMS: atom_id res chain seq x y z
N MET A 1 -4.23 -6.53 -13.72
CA MET A 1 -3.84 -6.06 -12.38
C MET A 1 -3.50 -4.58 -12.42
N SER A 2 -4.22 -3.78 -11.63
CA SER A 2 -4.03 -2.35 -11.49
C SER A 2 -2.81 -2.00 -10.62
N ILE A 3 -2.35 -0.76 -10.71
CA ILE A 3 -1.22 -0.30 -9.89
C ILE A 3 -1.56 -0.25 -8.40
N GLU A 4 -2.83 -0.01 -8.06
CA GLU A 4 -3.35 0.01 -6.69
C GLU A 4 -3.28 -1.38 -6.06
N GLU A 5 -3.73 -2.41 -6.79
CA GLU A 5 -3.63 -3.81 -6.37
C GLU A 5 -2.16 -4.21 -6.19
N LYS A 6 -1.26 -3.81 -7.10
CA LYS A 6 0.16 -4.14 -6.99
C LYS A 6 0.79 -3.52 -5.74
N ILE A 7 0.41 -2.28 -5.40
CA ILE A 7 0.82 -1.63 -4.17
C ILE A 7 0.30 -2.42 -2.96
N LEU A 8 -0.98 -2.80 -2.96
CA LEU A 8 -1.58 -3.55 -1.86
C LEU A 8 -0.93 -4.92 -1.66
N GLU A 9 -0.62 -5.65 -2.73
CA GLU A 9 0.09 -6.94 -2.64
C GLU A 9 1.49 -6.80 -2.04
N ILE A 10 2.26 -5.78 -2.44
CA ILE A 10 3.59 -5.54 -1.89
C ILE A 10 3.50 -5.24 -0.39
N ILE A 11 2.57 -4.38 0.02
CA ILE A 11 2.37 -4.06 1.44
C ILE A 11 1.86 -5.29 2.19
N ALA A 12 0.99 -6.11 1.60
CA ALA A 12 0.49 -7.35 2.19
C ALA A 12 1.62 -8.36 2.45
N CYS A 13 2.50 -8.56 1.48
CA CYS A 13 3.64 -9.47 1.59
C CYS A 13 4.60 -9.06 2.72
N LYS A 14 4.81 -7.76 2.90
CA LYS A 14 5.73 -7.22 3.92
C LYS A 14 5.07 -7.01 5.28
N GLN A 15 3.73 -6.97 5.35
CA GLN A 15 2.87 -6.55 6.47
C GLN A 15 3.06 -5.08 6.91
N VAL A 16 4.31 -4.62 6.96
CA VAL A 16 4.73 -3.26 7.32
C VAL A 16 5.86 -2.84 6.38
N ILE A 17 5.73 -1.69 5.72
CA ILE A 17 6.75 -1.16 4.82
C ILE A 17 6.89 0.36 4.98
N SER A 18 8.10 0.89 4.84
CA SER A 18 8.30 2.33 4.81
C SER A 18 7.90 2.90 3.43
N LEU A 19 7.43 4.15 3.39
CA LEU A 19 7.17 4.82 2.11
C LEU A 19 8.42 4.88 1.23
N GLN A 20 9.61 5.00 1.83
CA GLN A 20 10.88 5.05 1.10
C GLN A 20 11.25 3.71 0.46
N ASP A 21 10.95 2.58 1.12
CA ASP A 21 11.22 1.27 0.55
C ASP A 21 10.19 0.91 -0.51
N LEU A 22 8.93 1.31 -0.31
CA LEU A 22 7.90 1.17 -1.33
C LEU A 22 8.23 1.99 -2.59
N GLU A 23 8.81 3.19 -2.44
CA GLU A 23 9.34 4.00 -3.55
C GLU A 23 10.45 3.28 -4.34
N LYS A 24 11.22 2.37 -3.72
CA LYS A 24 12.28 1.60 -4.41
C LYS A 24 11.73 0.38 -5.13
N GLU A 25 10.70 -0.25 -4.58
CA GLU A 25 10.09 -1.44 -5.19
C GLU A 25 9.21 -1.10 -6.40
N ILE A 26 8.65 0.11 -6.43
CA ILE A 26 7.73 0.55 -7.48
C ILE A 26 8.39 1.61 -8.36
N LYS A 27 8.51 1.31 -9.66
CA LYS A 27 8.98 2.27 -10.69
C LYS A 27 7.90 3.31 -11.03
N LEU A 28 7.47 4.09 -10.05
CA LEU A 28 6.56 5.23 -10.20
C LEU A 28 7.26 6.51 -9.74
N ASP A 29 6.78 7.65 -10.24
CA ASP A 29 7.16 8.92 -9.64
C ASP A 29 6.60 9.04 -8.21
N LYS A 30 7.35 9.76 -7.37
CA LYS A 30 7.02 9.90 -5.94
C LYS A 30 5.66 10.55 -5.70
N THR A 31 5.26 11.48 -6.57
CA THR A 31 4.01 12.24 -6.41
C THR A 31 2.80 11.33 -6.68
N THR A 32 2.85 10.55 -7.75
CA THR A 32 1.83 9.55 -8.08
C THR A 32 1.74 8.48 -7.03
N LEU A 33 2.86 7.93 -6.56
CA LEU A 33 2.85 6.93 -5.50
C LEU A 33 2.20 7.47 -4.22
N ARG A 34 2.57 8.68 -3.79
CA ARG A 34 1.95 9.34 -2.62
C ARG A 34 0.47 9.59 -2.81
N SER A 35 0.06 9.99 -4.01
CA SER A 35 -1.36 10.20 -4.35
C SER A 35 -2.16 8.91 -4.24
N ILE A 36 -1.62 7.81 -4.78
CA ILE A 36 -2.25 6.48 -4.69
C ILE A 36 -2.32 6.01 -3.24
N ILE A 37 -1.22 6.07 -2.49
CA ILE A 37 -1.17 5.73 -1.06
C ILE A 37 -2.20 6.54 -0.26
N GLY A 38 -2.31 7.85 -0.54
CA GLY A 38 -3.31 8.71 0.09
C GLY A 38 -4.76 8.34 -0.26
N ARG A 39 -5.02 7.86 -1.47
CA ARG A 39 -6.34 7.30 -1.85
C ARG A 39 -6.61 5.98 -1.14
N LEU A 40 -5.66 5.06 -1.12
CA LEU A 40 -5.78 3.77 -0.43
C LEU A 40 -6.02 3.95 1.08
N SER A 41 -5.34 4.91 1.69
CA SER A 41 -5.51 5.22 3.11
C SER A 41 -6.88 5.83 3.41
N ARG A 42 -7.33 6.81 2.60
CA ARG A 42 -8.69 7.38 2.73
C ARG A 42 -9.79 6.33 2.55
N ASN A 43 -9.56 5.34 1.70
CA ASN A 43 -10.49 4.23 1.49
C ASN A 43 -10.39 3.14 2.56
N GLY A 44 -9.45 3.25 3.52
CA GLY A 44 -9.27 2.32 4.63
C GLY A 44 -8.55 1.02 4.25
N TYR A 45 -7.87 0.96 3.10
CA TYR A 45 -7.10 -0.22 2.68
C TYR A 45 -5.71 -0.30 3.33
N VAL A 46 -5.14 0.86 3.69
CA VAL A 46 -3.85 0.96 4.39
C VAL A 46 -3.90 1.99 5.50
N CYS A 47 -3.12 1.76 6.55
CA CYS A 47 -2.85 2.73 7.61
C CYS A 47 -1.46 3.34 7.41
N ILE A 48 -1.34 4.64 7.63
CA ILE A 48 -0.07 5.36 7.57
C ILE A 48 0.23 5.89 8.96
N SER A 49 1.37 5.50 9.52
CA SER A 49 1.89 6.05 10.77
C SER A 49 2.99 7.06 10.45
N ASN A 50 2.76 8.31 10.87
CA ASN A 50 3.73 9.42 10.77
C ASN A 50 4.46 9.66 12.12
N LEU A 51 4.28 8.76 13.10
CA LEU A 51 4.87 8.89 14.44
C LEU A 51 6.39 8.70 14.44
N LEU A 52 6.91 7.94 13.48
CA LEU A 52 8.33 7.67 13.30
C LEU A 52 8.67 7.93 11.84
N SER A 53 9.80 8.61 11.59
CA SER A 53 10.38 8.68 10.26
C SER A 53 11.27 7.45 10.03
N PRO A 54 11.17 6.79 8.88
CA PRO A 54 10.29 7.09 7.73
C PRO A 54 8.83 6.69 7.96
N ASN A 55 7.89 7.37 7.29
CA ASN A 55 6.46 7.06 7.36
C ASN A 55 6.21 5.57 7.08
N ILE A 56 5.56 4.91 8.03
CA ILE A 56 5.29 3.48 7.98
C ILE A 56 3.89 3.26 7.42
N ILE A 57 3.78 2.31 6.49
CA ILE A 57 2.54 1.90 5.85
C ILE A 57 2.27 0.46 6.26
N ALA A 58 1.06 0.19 6.76
CA ALA A 58 0.60 -1.14 7.11
C ALA A 58 -0.70 -1.45 6.37
N ILE A 59 -0.88 -2.70 5.95
CA ILE A 59 -2.13 -3.13 5.33
C ILE A 59 -3.22 -3.31 6.38
N THR A 60 -4.46 -2.95 6.05
CA THR A 60 -5.62 -3.24 6.90
C THR A 60 -6.25 -4.58 6.53
N VAL A 61 -7.14 -5.11 7.38
CA VAL A 61 -7.97 -6.27 7.04
C VAL A 61 -8.77 -6.02 5.75
N LYS A 62 -9.30 -4.80 5.58
CA LYS A 62 -10.03 -4.41 4.36
C LYS A 62 -9.11 -4.43 3.13
N GLY A 63 -7.88 -3.93 3.25
CA GLY A 63 -6.86 -3.98 2.19
C GLY A 63 -6.54 -5.41 1.79
N LYS A 64 -6.33 -6.28 2.78
CA LYS A 64 -6.04 -7.69 2.55
C LYS A 64 -7.19 -8.42 1.85
N ASN A 65 -8.43 -8.23 2.32
CA ASN A 65 -9.59 -8.85 1.68
C ASN A 65 -9.79 -8.36 0.24
N SER A 66 -9.40 -7.12 -0.09
CA SER A 66 -9.55 -6.60 -1.46
C SER A 66 -8.61 -7.25 -2.48
N ILE A 67 -7.50 -7.85 -2.04
CA ILE A 67 -6.60 -8.62 -2.90
C ILE A 67 -6.93 -10.12 -2.89
N ASP A 68 -7.44 -10.67 -1.78
CA ASP A 68 -7.83 -12.08 -1.69
C ASP A 68 -9.09 -12.41 -2.53
N ASN A 69 -10.02 -11.47 -2.71
CA ASN A 69 -11.23 -11.68 -3.53
C ASN A 69 -10.99 -11.85 -5.04
N TYR A 70 -9.74 -11.86 -5.51
CA TYR A 70 -9.37 -12.21 -6.89
C TYR A 70 -8.83 -13.64 -7.05
N GLY A 71 -8.76 -14.41 -5.96
CA GLY A 71 -8.25 -15.80 -5.94
C GLY A 71 -9.32 -16.89 -6.03
N ASP A 72 -10.60 -16.54 -6.18
CA ASP A 72 -11.75 -17.46 -6.13
C ASP A 72 -12.53 -17.56 -7.47
N GLU A 73 -11.87 -17.29 -8.60
CA GLU A 73 -12.38 -17.63 -9.95
C GLU A 73 -11.53 -18.71 -10.64
#